data_AF-A0A841Q9S4-F1
#
_entry.id   AF-A0A841Q9S4-F1
#
_cell.length_a   1.000
_cell.length_b   1.000
_cell.length_c   1.000
_cell.angle_alpha   90.00
_cell.angle_beta   90.00
_cell.angle_gamma   90.00
#
_symmetry.space_group_name_H-M   'P 1'
#
loop_
_entity.id
_entity.type
_entity.pdbx_description
1 polymer ?
#
loop_
_entity_poly.entity_id
_entity_poly.type
_entity_poly.pdbx_seq_one_letter_code
_entity_poly.pdbx_strand_id
1 'polypeptide(L)'
;MKKILQSEKGLTLVELIAAFVIITILLISFFSFFSQGAKYSEINDDSIKASNLARQVLEELRSNNEAMPVGEYTSFNNTGKPTISLVEQNGVFHSNAELKLKLVFSDEVNTDLVKVKIEILQVSGKSVTETYGYLEVG
;
A
#
# COMPACT_ATOMS: atom_id res chain seq x y z
N MET A 1 -14.27 -30.58 -68.06
CA MET A 1 -14.24 -29.56 -66.99
C MET A 1 -14.98 -30.09 -65.77
N LYS A 2 -14.28 -30.34 -64.66
CA LYS A 2 -14.86 -30.90 -63.43
C LYS A 2 -15.33 -29.72 -62.57
N LYS A 3 -16.65 -29.50 -62.46
CA LYS A 3 -17.22 -28.49 -61.55
C LYS A 3 -17.01 -28.98 -60.11
N ILE A 4 -16.16 -28.28 -59.36
CA ILE A 4 -16.04 -28.45 -57.92
C ILE A 4 -17.28 -27.75 -57.33
N LEU A 5 -18.29 -28.52 -56.97
CA LEU A 5 -19.40 -28.03 -56.15
C LEU A 5 -18.87 -27.89 -54.73
N GLN A 6 -18.49 -26.67 -54.33
CA GLN A 6 -18.20 -26.36 -52.93
C GLN A 6 -19.51 -26.38 -52.15
N SER A 7 -19.61 -27.31 -51.21
CA SER A 7 -20.70 -27.36 -50.25
C SER A 7 -20.46 -26.31 -49.17
N GLU A 8 -21.05 -25.13 -49.33
CA GLU A 8 -21.09 -24.11 -48.28
C GLU A 8 -22.03 -24.60 -47.16
N LYS A 9 -21.51 -25.45 -46.26
CA LYS A 9 -22.22 -25.80 -45.02
C LYS A 9 -22.22 -24.57 -44.12
N GLY A 10 -23.29 -23.79 -44.17
CA GLY A 10 -23.51 -22.69 -43.24
C GLY A 10 -23.57 -23.18 -41.78
N LEU A 11 -23.24 -22.28 -40.84
CA LEU A 11 -23.39 -22.51 -39.41
C LEU A 11 -24.85 -22.82 -39.07
N THR A 12 -25.06 -23.87 -38.27
CA THR A 12 -26.38 -24.18 -37.72
C THR A 12 -26.72 -23.22 -36.58
N LEU A 13 -28.01 -23.04 -36.31
CA LEU A 13 -28.49 -22.21 -35.20
C LEU A 13 -27.94 -22.68 -33.84
N VAL A 14 -27.76 -24.00 -33.68
CA VAL A 14 -27.23 -24.62 -32.46
C VAL A 14 -25.77 -24.25 -32.25
N GLU A 15 -24.94 -24.27 -33.30
CA GLU A 15 -23.53 -23.87 -33.22
C GLU A 15 -23.39 -22.38 -32.88
N LEU A 16 -24.26 -21.52 -33.42
CA LEU A 16 -24.27 -20.09 -33.08
C LEU A 16 -24.57 -19.86 -31.60
N ILE A 17 -25.56 -20.57 -31.05
CA ILE A 17 -25.92 -20.48 -29.63
C ILE A 17 -24.78 -21.03 -28.76
N ALA A 18 -24.18 -22.16 -29.14
CA ALA A 18 -23.05 -22.73 -28.41
C ALA A 18 -21.84 -21.77 -28.36
N ALA A 19 -21.50 -21.14 -29.49
CA ALA A 19 -20.45 -20.13 -29.55
C ALA A 19 -20.79 -18.91 -28.67
N PHE A 20 -22.04 -18.45 -28.68
CA PHE A 20 -22.49 -17.33 -27.86
C PHE A 20 -22.42 -17.64 -26.35
N VAL A 21 -22.77 -18.87 -25.96
CA VAL A 21 -22.66 -19.34 -24.57
C VAL A 21 -21.20 -19.37 -24.13
N ILE A 22 -20.31 -19.90 -24.96
CA ILE A 22 -18.86 -19.93 -24.67
C ILE A 22 -18.31 -18.51 -24.51
N ILE A 23 -18.65 -17.59 -25.43
CA ILE A 23 -18.25 -16.19 -25.34
C ILE A 23 -18.77 -15.55 -24.05
N THR A 24 -20.03 -15.81 -23.69
CA THR A 24 -20.63 -15.24 -22.47
C THR A 24 -19.90 -15.71 -21.21
N ILE A 25 -19.56 -17.00 -21.13
CA ILE A 25 -18.78 -17.56 -20.01
C ILE A 25 -17.40 -16.88 -19.91
N LEU A 26 -16.73 -16.71 -21.05
CA LEU A 26 -15.44 -16.03 -21.10
C LEU A 26 -15.57 -14.58 -20.63
N LEU A 27 -16.54 -13.82 -21.14
CA LEU A 27 -16.75 -12.42 -20.76
C LEU A 27 -17.01 -12.27 -19.26
N ILE A 28 -17.91 -13.08 -18.68
CA ILE A 28 -18.20 -13.06 -17.24
C ILE A 28 -16.94 -13.34 -16.42
N SER A 29 -16.13 -14.31 -16.88
CA SER A 29 -14.86 -14.65 -16.22
C SER A 29 -13.89 -13.46 -16.23
N PHE A 30 -13.75 -12.78 -17.37
CA PHE A 30 -12.88 -11.59 -17.51
C PHE A 30 -13.38 -10.36 -16.75
N PHE A 31 -14.69 -10.18 -16.61
CA PHE A 31 -15.28 -9.06 -15.87
C PHE A 31 -14.80 -8.98 -14.41
N SER A 32 -14.63 -10.13 -13.75
CA SER A 32 -14.14 -10.18 -12.36
C SER A 32 -12.70 -9.66 -12.23
N PHE A 33 -11.86 -9.89 -13.22
CA PHE A 33 -10.47 -9.43 -13.20
C PHE A 33 -10.36 -7.90 -13.29
N PHE A 34 -11.25 -7.24 -14.05
CA PHE A 34 -11.23 -5.78 -14.15
C PHE A 34 -11.60 -5.09 -12.83
N SER A 35 -12.64 -5.58 -12.13
CA SER A 35 -13.03 -5.01 -10.83
C SER A 35 -11.96 -5.22 -9.76
N GLN A 36 -11.32 -6.39 -9.75
CA GLN A 36 -10.21 -6.67 -8.85
C GLN A 36 -8.99 -5.81 -9.18
N GLY A 37 -8.63 -5.68 -10.46
CA GLY A 37 -7.49 -4.87 -10.90
C GLY A 37 -7.57 -3.40 -10.46
N ALA A 38 -8.75 -2.78 -10.57
CA ALA A 38 -8.95 -1.41 -10.10
C ALA A 38 -8.67 -1.26 -8.59
N LYS A 39 -9.20 -2.18 -7.76
CA LYS A 39 -8.95 -2.18 -6.31
C LYS A 39 -7.48 -2.40 -5.96
N TYR A 40 -6.81 -3.30 -6.68
CA TYR A 40 -5.37 -3.53 -6.48
C TYR A 40 -4.54 -2.30 -6.84
N SER A 41 -4.93 -1.56 -7.89
CA SER A 41 -4.26 -0.31 -8.26
C SER A 41 -4.35 0.73 -7.14
N GLU A 42 -5.52 0.90 -6.55
CA GLU A 42 -5.75 1.85 -5.45
C GLU A 42 -4.94 1.46 -4.19
N ILE A 43 -4.99 0.19 -3.78
CA ILE A 43 -4.20 -0.31 -2.65
C ILE A 43 -2.69 -0.13 -2.90
N ASN A 44 -2.23 -0.37 -4.13
CA ASN A 44 -0.84 -0.20 -4.49
C ASN A 44 -0.40 1.27 -4.42
N ASP A 45 -1.23 2.19 -4.93
CA ASP A 45 -0.96 3.63 -4.85
C ASP A 45 -0.87 4.11 -3.40
N ASP A 46 -1.76 3.63 -2.53
CA ASP A 46 -1.72 3.94 -1.10
C ASP A 46 -0.47 3.37 -0.43
N SER A 47 -0.05 2.16 -0.80
CA SER A 47 1.16 1.52 -0.29
C SER A 47 2.43 2.30 -0.70
N ILE A 48 2.48 2.82 -1.92
CA ILE A 48 3.57 3.66 -2.42
C ILE A 48 3.60 5.00 -1.67
N LYS A 49 2.45 5.67 -1.53
CA LYS A 49 2.35 6.93 -0.77
C LYS A 49 2.79 6.75 0.67
N ALA A 50 2.28 5.72 1.36
CA ALA A 50 2.64 5.41 2.74
C ALA A 50 4.15 5.12 2.87
N SER A 51 4.73 4.37 1.94
CA SER A 51 6.18 4.08 1.94
C SER A 51 7.02 5.34 1.76
N ASN A 52 6.58 6.27 0.91
CA ASN A 52 7.25 7.55 0.74
C ASN A 52 7.13 8.45 1.98
N LEU A 53 5.97 8.46 2.65
CA LEU A 53 5.79 9.17 3.93
C LEU A 53 6.70 8.57 5.02
N ALA A 54 6.76 7.24 5.13
CA ALA A 54 7.62 6.57 6.10
C ALA A 54 9.11 6.92 5.92
N ARG A 55 9.57 7.04 4.66
CA ARG A 55 10.93 7.50 4.34
C ARG A 55 11.17 8.95 4.73
N GLN A 56 10.22 9.84 4.48
CA GLN A 56 10.34 11.25 4.86
C GLN A 56 10.40 11.41 6.38
N VAL A 57 9.58 10.66 7.12
CA VAL A 57 9.63 10.61 8.59
C VAL A 57 11.00 10.13 9.08
N LEU A 58 11.57 9.09 8.47
CA LEU A 58 12.91 8.62 8.83
C LEU A 58 13.97 9.68 8.61
N GLU A 59 13.89 10.39 7.48
CA GLU A 59 14.84 11.45 7.15
C GLU A 59 14.74 12.65 8.09
N GLU A 60 13.52 13.00 8.51
CA GLU A 60 13.28 14.06 9.50
C GLU A 60 13.84 13.67 10.88
N LEU A 61 13.60 12.44 11.32
CA LEU A 61 14.16 11.92 12.58
C LEU A 61 15.70 11.96 12.60
N ARG A 62 16.32 11.59 11.47
CA ARG A 62 17.79 11.67 11.30
C ARG A 62 18.29 13.10 11.31
N SER A 63 17.59 14.00 10.62
CA SER A 63 17.98 15.41 10.52
C SER A 63 17.90 16.13 11.87
N ASN A 64 16.91 15.78 12.69
CA ASN A 64 16.73 16.39 14.01
C ASN A 64 17.63 15.76 15.10
N ASN A 65 18.30 14.65 14.79
CA ASN A 65 19.06 13.84 15.74
C ASN A 65 18.30 13.55 17.04
N GLU A 66 16.98 13.36 16.94
CA GLU A 66 16.10 13.13 18.09
C GLU A 66 16.16 11.65 18.49
N ALA A 67 17.16 11.30 19.31
CA ALA A 67 17.15 10.04 20.04
C ALA A 67 16.07 10.11 21.13
N MET A 68 14.95 9.42 20.90
CA MET A 68 13.85 9.32 21.84
C MET A 68 14.04 8.11 22.76
N PRO A 69 13.55 8.17 24.01
CA PRO A 69 13.51 7.00 24.88
C PRO A 69 12.78 5.82 24.22
N VAL A 70 13.18 4.60 24.59
CA VAL A 70 12.49 3.38 24.19
C VAL A 70 11.01 3.46 24.54
N GLY A 71 10.16 3.19 23.55
CA GLY A 71 8.72 3.27 23.74
C GLY A 71 7.94 3.37 22.43
N GLU A 72 6.63 3.29 22.57
CA GLU A 72 5.68 3.49 21.49
C GLU A 72 5.12 4.92 21.53
N TYR A 73 5.08 5.57 20.38
CA TYR A 73 4.63 6.94 20.20
C TYR A 73 3.60 6.99 19.07
N THR A 74 2.38 7.39 19.44
CA THR A 74 1.25 7.67 18.54
C THR A 74 0.81 9.13 18.62
N SER A 75 1.55 9.93 19.39
CA SER A 75 1.32 11.37 19.53
C SER A 75 2.64 12.11 19.36
N PHE A 76 2.57 13.27 18.71
CA PHE A 76 3.72 13.99 18.18
C PHE A 76 3.63 15.49 18.50
N ASN A 77 4.73 16.22 18.27
CA ASN A 77 4.77 17.69 18.32
C ASN A 77 4.34 18.27 19.68
N ASN A 78 4.70 17.58 20.75
CA ASN A 78 4.41 17.93 22.14
C ASN A 78 5.67 17.69 22.99
N THR A 79 5.78 18.36 24.14
CA THR A 79 6.93 18.21 25.04
C THR A 79 7.15 16.74 25.44
N GLY A 80 8.36 16.22 25.19
CA GLY A 80 8.71 14.81 25.47
C GLY A 80 8.15 13.79 24.47
N LYS A 81 7.72 14.24 23.29
CA LYS A 81 7.28 13.42 22.15
C LYS A 81 8.10 13.78 20.90
N PRO A 82 8.22 12.88 19.91
CA PRO A 82 9.00 13.14 18.71
C PRO A 82 8.40 14.31 17.92
N THR A 83 9.25 15.15 17.34
CA THR A 83 8.85 16.26 16.49
C THR A 83 8.85 15.83 15.03
N ILE A 84 7.68 15.77 14.41
CA ILE A 84 7.49 15.38 13.01
C ILE A 84 6.53 16.37 12.34
N SER A 85 7.06 17.14 11.40
CA SER A 85 6.36 18.25 10.71
C SER A 85 5.26 17.76 9.77
N LEU A 86 5.29 16.48 9.40
CA LEU A 86 4.36 15.87 8.45
C LEU A 86 3.01 15.49 9.10
N VAL A 87 2.92 15.49 10.42
CA VAL A 87 1.76 14.97 11.17
C VAL A 87 1.21 15.95 12.19
N GLU A 88 -0.09 15.82 12.46
CA GLU A 88 -0.74 16.43 13.60
C GLU A 88 -0.33 15.76 14.92
N GLN A 89 -0.70 16.38 16.06
CA GLN A 89 -0.39 15.84 17.39
C GLN A 89 -0.97 14.45 17.65
N ASN A 90 -2.02 14.06 16.94
CA ASN A 90 -2.67 12.75 17.00
C ASN A 90 -2.04 11.70 16.04
N GLY A 91 -0.96 12.07 15.33
CA GLY A 91 -0.27 11.23 14.35
C GLY A 91 -0.87 11.20 12.96
N VAL A 92 -1.99 11.90 12.69
CA VAL A 92 -2.59 11.95 11.36
C VAL A 92 -1.73 12.80 10.42
N PHE A 93 -1.50 12.34 9.20
CA PHE A 93 -0.70 13.08 8.21
C PHE A 93 -1.47 14.28 7.65
N HIS A 94 -0.82 15.44 7.56
CA HIS A 94 -1.41 16.63 6.92
C HIS A 94 -1.74 16.39 5.44
N SER A 95 -0.93 15.60 4.74
CA SER A 95 -1.14 15.28 3.33
C SER A 95 -2.19 14.18 3.10
N ASN A 96 -2.55 13.43 4.13
CA ASN A 96 -3.52 12.33 4.02
C ASN A 96 -4.21 12.05 5.37
N ALA A 97 -5.45 12.50 5.50
CA ALA A 97 -6.25 12.35 6.71
C ALA A 97 -6.62 10.90 7.06
N GLU A 98 -6.43 9.96 6.13
CA GLU A 98 -6.72 8.54 6.33
C GLU A 98 -5.53 7.75 6.88
N LEU A 99 -4.33 8.37 6.93
CA LEU A 99 -3.11 7.75 7.40
C LEU A 99 -2.67 8.32 8.74
N LYS A 100 -2.12 7.45 9.58
CA LYS A 100 -1.57 7.75 10.89
C LYS A 100 -0.16 7.21 11.03
N LEU A 101 0.69 7.96 11.71
CA LEU A 101 2.04 7.57 12.08
C LEU A 101 2.05 6.91 13.45
N LYS A 102 2.82 5.83 13.56
CA LYS A 102 3.24 5.22 14.82
C LYS A 102 4.74 4.99 14.77
N LEU A 103 5.43 5.43 15.81
CA LEU A 103 6.86 5.18 15.99
C LEU A 103 7.07 4.24 17.18
N VAL A 104 7.99 3.30 17.04
CA VAL A 104 8.44 2.45 18.14
C VAL A 104 9.96 2.51 18.19
N PHE A 105 10.48 3.09 19.25
CA PHE A 105 11.92 3.13 19.53
C PHE A 105 12.30 1.93 20.39
N SER A 106 13.41 1.30 20.08
CA SER A 106 13.93 0.13 20.78
C SER A 106 15.45 0.21 20.84
N ASP A 107 16.01 -0.06 22.02
CA ASP A 107 17.46 -0.13 22.17
C ASP A 107 18.01 -1.36 21.47
N GLU A 108 19.19 -1.20 20.87
CA GLU A 108 19.96 -2.30 20.33
C GLU A 108 21.15 -2.60 21.26
N VAL A 109 21.25 -3.87 21.67
CA VAL A 109 22.21 -4.30 22.69
C VAL A 109 23.63 -4.19 22.13
N ASN A 110 24.53 -3.56 22.90
CA ASN A 110 25.94 -3.34 22.57
C ASN A 110 26.23 -2.35 21.43
N THR A 111 25.31 -1.41 21.16
CA THR A 111 25.52 -0.33 20.20
C THR A 111 25.03 0.99 20.76
N ASP A 112 25.66 2.11 20.40
CA ASP A 112 25.16 3.47 20.68
C ASP A 112 24.04 3.88 19.72
N LEU A 113 23.27 2.90 19.22
CA LEU A 113 22.22 3.07 18.22
C LEU A 113 20.85 2.74 18.83
N VAL A 114 19.87 3.58 18.52
CA VAL A 114 18.45 3.31 18.77
C VAL A 114 17.79 2.89 17.47
N LYS A 115 17.16 1.73 17.48
CA LYS A 115 16.35 1.25 16.37
C LYS A 115 14.98 1.90 16.43
N VAL A 116 14.57 2.53 15.34
CA VAL A 116 13.22 3.07 15.16
C VAL A 116 12.45 2.23 14.15
N LYS A 117 11.32 1.68 14.58
CA LYS A 117 10.30 1.12 13.69
C LYS A 117 9.28 2.22 13.39
N ILE A 118 9.10 2.51 12.10
CA ILE A 118 8.16 3.48 11.58
C ILE A 118 7.01 2.71 10.95
N GLU A 119 5.81 2.91 11.47
CA GLU A 119 4.61 2.24 11.00
C GLU A 119 3.59 3.27 10.52
N ILE A 120 3.10 3.08 9.30
CA ILE A 120 2.02 3.89 8.73
C ILE A 120 0.75 3.04 8.75
N LEU A 121 -0.24 3.52 9.48
CA LEU A 121 -1.50 2.85 9.73
C LEU A 121 -2.61 3.61 9.00
N GLN A 122 -3.64 2.91 8.56
CA GLN A 122 -4.92 3.57 8.30
C GLN A 122 -5.51 4.06 9.64
N VAL A 123 -6.37 5.07 9.60
CA VAL A 123 -7.14 5.53 10.78
C VAL A 123 -7.93 4.38 11.43
N SER A 124 -8.31 3.36 10.65
CA SER A 124 -8.94 2.11 11.10
C SER A 124 -8.04 1.21 11.97
N GLY A 125 -6.74 1.50 12.05
CA GLY A 125 -5.74 0.73 12.79
C GLY A 125 -5.03 -0.37 11.97
N LYS A 126 -5.37 -0.53 10.69
CA LYS A 126 -4.71 -1.50 9.81
C LYS A 126 -3.36 -0.96 9.34
N SER A 127 -2.29 -1.76 9.51
CA SER A 127 -0.96 -1.43 9.01
C SER A 127 -0.94 -1.42 7.47
N VAL A 128 -0.46 -0.33 6.88
CA VAL A 128 -0.28 -0.14 5.43
C VAL A 128 1.16 -0.45 5.04
N THR A 129 2.12 0.04 5.82
CA THR A 129 3.54 -0.23 5.62
C THR A 129 4.32 -0.07 6.91
N GLU A 130 5.45 -0.75 6.99
CA GLU A 130 6.43 -0.62 8.05
C GLU A 130 7.85 -0.51 7.47
N THR A 131 8.68 0.32 8.11
CA THR A 131 10.11 0.42 7.80
C THR A 131 10.91 0.55 9.08
N TYR A 132 12.20 0.23 9.00
CA TYR A 132 13.12 0.31 10.12
C TYR A 132 14.25 1.28 9.81
N GLY A 133 14.69 2.00 10.83
CA GLY A 133 15.86 2.86 10.78
C GLY A 133 16.67 2.75 12.06
N TYR A 134 17.89 3.28 12.00
CA TYR A 134 18.78 3.41 13.15
C TYR A 134 19.15 4.88 13.29
N LEU A 135 19.17 5.34 14.53
CA LEU A 135 19.55 6.70 14.95
C LEU A 135 20.71 6.58 15.93
N GLU A 136 21.71 7.46 15.80
CA GLU A 136 22.83 7.53 16.74
C GLU A 136 22.41 8.27 18.00
N VAL A 137 22.77 7.74 19.17
CA VAL A 137 22.61 8.44 20.45
C VAL A 137 23.84 9.34 20.62
N GLY A 138 23.63 10.65 20.48
CA GLY A 138 24.67 11.67 20.70
C GLY A 138 25.06 11.83 22.16
#